data_AF-A0AAJ7SIH1-F1
#
_entry.id   AF-A0AAJ7SIH1-F1
#
_cell.length_a   1.000
_cell.length_b   1.000
_cell.length_c   1.000
_cell.angle_alpha   90.00
_cell.angle_beta   90.00
_cell.angle_gamma   90.00
#
_symmetry.space_group_name_H-M   'P 1'
#
loop_
_entity.id
_entity.type
_entity.pdbx_description
1 polymer ?
#
loop_
_entity_poly.entity_id
_entity_poly.type
_entity_poly.pdbx_seq_one_letter_code
_entity_poly.pdbx_strand_id
1 'polypeptide(L)'
;MDCFGIPAPVGSYFEGSIIVWKSKKIVFTELPVRSISEVSHSALEVMIPLCAVVAACKASRGIGFRGDLPWGRKLPNEMKHFARVTTETKEAGKLNSVVMGRKTWESIPDKRRPLPNRVNIIVSATLQPSDQANGVFVVRSLEEALEVSRKENVERVMVIGGAQLYQDALKHPDLSTVYLTDINTDFECDTFLEIDERQFQEEDSIDPAFPRDIQEENGIQYRYRVLRKL
;
A
#
# COMPACT_ATOMS: atom_id res chain seq x y z
N MET A 1 18.41 73.08 10.14
CA MET A 1 17.76 73.19 11.46
C MET A 1 16.51 72.31 11.38
N ASP A 2 16.38 71.13 11.94
CA ASP A 2 17.23 70.30 12.80
C ASP A 2 16.83 68.83 12.59
N CYS A 3 17.72 67.94 13.04
CA CYS A 3 17.66 66.48 12.94
C CYS A 3 16.57 65.80 13.79
N PHE A 4 16.38 64.49 13.53
CA PHE A 4 15.91 63.32 14.33
C PHE A 4 14.88 62.56 13.47
N GLY A 5 14.92 61.26 13.14
CA GLY A 5 15.65 60.05 13.54
C GLY A 5 14.83 58.85 12.99
N ILE A 6 15.48 57.83 12.40
CA ILE A 6 14.95 56.59 11.73
C ILE A 6 14.46 55.54 12.79
N PRO A 7 13.75 54.37 12.56
CA PRO A 7 13.38 53.60 11.32
C PRO A 7 11.93 53.03 11.19
N ALA A 8 11.67 52.38 10.03
CA ALA A 8 10.54 51.48 9.71
C ALA A 8 10.60 50.10 10.46
N PRO A 9 9.55 49.25 10.48
CA PRO A 9 9.28 48.34 9.34
C PRO A 9 7.81 47.88 9.07
N VAL A 10 7.56 47.60 7.78
CA VAL A 10 6.92 46.40 7.15
C VAL A 10 5.66 45.75 7.74
N GLY A 11 4.62 45.61 6.89
CA GLY A 11 3.65 44.51 6.98
C GLY A 11 2.23 44.85 6.51
N SER A 12 1.95 44.84 5.20
CA SER A 12 0.59 44.92 4.65
C SER A 12 -0.10 43.55 4.68
N TYR A 13 -1.10 43.41 5.54
CA TYR A 13 -2.01 42.25 5.60
C TYR A 13 -2.98 42.28 4.40
N PHE A 14 -3.15 41.14 3.72
CA PHE A 14 -4.25 40.91 2.78
C PHE A 14 -5.41 40.25 3.53
N GLU A 15 -6.57 40.89 3.43
CA GLU A 15 -7.85 40.53 4.02
C GLU A 15 -8.54 39.46 3.13
N GLY A 16 -8.85 38.29 3.70
CA GLY A 16 -9.51 37.20 2.97
C GLY A 16 -10.74 36.71 3.73
N SER A 17 -11.93 37.13 3.32
CA SER A 17 -13.20 36.57 3.79
C SER A 17 -13.57 35.33 2.97
N ILE A 18 -13.96 34.23 3.62
CA ILE A 18 -14.53 33.04 2.95
C ILE A 18 -16.05 33.08 3.06
N ILE A 19 -16.73 32.89 1.94
CA ILE A 19 -18.20 32.83 1.85
C ILE A 19 -18.65 31.37 2.05
N VAL A 20 -19.50 31.11 3.04
CA VAL A 20 -20.11 29.79 3.28
C VAL A 20 -21.61 29.85 3.00
N TRP A 21 -22.11 28.91 2.17
CA TRP A 21 -23.54 28.76 1.89
C TRP A 21 -24.21 27.81 2.89
N LYS A 22 -25.14 28.33 3.69
CA LYS A 22 -26.19 27.51 4.33
C LYS A 22 -27.55 28.18 4.07
N SER A 23 -28.43 27.46 3.38
CA SER A 23 -29.89 27.70 3.37
C SER A 23 -30.34 29.17 3.19
N LYS A 24 -30.17 29.73 1.99
CA LYS A 24 -30.82 30.97 1.49
C LYS A 24 -30.89 32.19 2.44
N LYS A 25 -29.92 32.41 3.34
CA LYS A 25 -29.65 33.71 3.98
C LYS A 25 -28.16 33.87 4.25
N ILE A 26 -27.60 35.02 3.87
CA ILE A 26 -26.22 35.41 4.18
C ILE A 26 -26.22 35.90 5.63
N VAL A 27 -25.43 35.26 6.50
CA VAL A 27 -25.19 35.73 7.86
C VAL A 27 -23.69 35.95 8.00
N PHE A 28 -23.30 37.19 8.26
CA PHE A 28 -21.93 37.53 8.63
C PHE A 28 -21.79 37.31 10.14
N THR A 29 -20.97 36.35 10.54
CA THR A 29 -20.53 36.24 11.93
C THR A 29 -19.02 36.31 11.95
N GLU A 30 -18.48 37.35 12.58
CA GLU A 30 -17.06 37.43 12.91
C GLU A 30 -16.74 36.38 13.98
N LEU A 31 -15.89 35.41 13.63
CA LEU A 31 -15.33 34.50 14.61
C LEU A 31 -14.02 35.09 15.14
N PRO A 32 -13.76 35.02 16.45
CA PRO A 32 -12.57 35.60 17.04
C PRO A 32 -11.31 34.95 16.46
N VAL A 33 -10.37 35.78 16.02
CA VAL A 33 -9.03 35.37 15.56
C VAL A 33 -8.31 34.69 16.72
N ARG A 34 -8.36 33.36 16.78
CA ARG A 34 -7.50 32.57 17.66
C ARG A 34 -6.16 32.38 16.96
N SER A 35 -5.10 32.60 17.73
CA SER A 35 -3.68 32.41 17.39
C SER A 35 -3.43 31.28 16.37
N ILE A 36 -2.67 31.60 15.33
CA ILE A 36 -2.28 30.68 14.23
C ILE A 36 -1.19 29.68 14.69
N SER A 37 -1.10 29.38 15.99
CA SER A 37 -0.09 28.46 16.56
C SER A 37 -0.66 27.10 17.01
N GLU A 38 -1.98 26.91 16.95
CA GLU A 38 -2.64 25.67 17.40
C GLU A 38 -3.66 25.12 16.38
N VAL A 39 -3.39 25.30 15.09
CA VAL A 39 -4.01 24.40 14.10
C VAL A 39 -3.24 23.09 14.16
N SER A 40 -3.77 22.17 14.96
CA SER A 40 -3.39 20.77 14.99
C SER A 40 -3.14 20.28 13.56
N HIS A 41 -1.96 19.69 13.33
CA HIS A 41 -1.58 19.04 12.07
C HIS A 41 -2.40 17.77 11.77
N SER A 42 -3.55 17.56 12.43
CA SER A 42 -4.26 16.28 12.48
C SER A 42 -5.47 16.15 11.54
N ALA A 43 -5.54 16.90 10.43
CA ALA A 43 -6.73 16.89 9.55
C ALA A 43 -6.47 16.53 8.08
N LEU A 44 -5.24 16.13 7.73
CA LEU A 44 -4.92 15.48 6.46
C LEU A 44 -3.87 14.40 6.74
N GLU A 45 -4.20 13.39 7.56
CA GLU A 45 -3.51 12.12 7.39
C GLU A 45 -3.85 11.66 5.98
N VAL A 46 -2.87 11.76 5.06
CA VAL A 46 -2.97 11.13 3.76
C VAL A 46 -3.10 9.63 4.04
N MET A 47 -4.32 9.10 3.97
CA MET A 47 -4.56 7.68 4.15
C MET A 47 -3.88 6.94 3.00
N ILE A 48 -2.74 6.32 3.29
CA ILE A 48 -2.03 5.47 2.34
C ILE A 48 -2.87 4.19 2.16
N PRO A 49 -3.35 3.87 0.95
CA PRO A 49 -4.15 2.68 0.73
C PRO A 49 -3.38 1.41 1.10
N LEU A 50 -3.99 0.56 1.91
CA LEU A 50 -3.53 -0.81 2.14
C LEU A 50 -4.08 -1.70 1.02
N CYS A 51 -3.20 -2.47 0.40
CA CYS A 51 -3.52 -3.43 -0.64
C CYS A 51 -2.87 -4.79 -0.33
N ALA A 52 -3.38 -5.86 -0.94
CA ALA A 52 -2.71 -7.16 -0.98
C ALA A 52 -2.46 -7.58 -2.43
N VAL A 53 -1.35 -8.25 -2.70
CA VAL A 53 -1.01 -8.80 -4.02
C VAL A 53 -0.68 -10.28 -3.85
N VAL A 54 -1.46 -11.16 -4.48
CA VAL A 54 -1.36 -12.60 -4.26
C VAL A 54 -1.69 -13.37 -5.54
N ALA A 55 -0.94 -14.44 -5.79
CA ALA A 55 -1.31 -15.47 -6.75
C ALA A 55 -1.76 -16.72 -6.00
N ALA A 56 -2.86 -17.33 -6.43
CA ALA A 56 -3.44 -18.49 -5.75
C ALA A 56 -4.03 -19.48 -6.76
N CYS A 57 -3.92 -20.77 -6.46
CA CYS A 57 -4.66 -21.81 -7.17
C CYS A 57 -6.16 -21.54 -7.00
N LYS A 58 -6.89 -21.41 -8.10
CA LYS A 58 -8.28 -20.93 -8.11
C LYS A 58 -9.22 -21.83 -7.30
N ALA A 59 -9.05 -23.14 -7.41
CA ALA A 59 -9.93 -24.13 -6.77
C ALA A 59 -9.62 -24.31 -5.28
N SER A 60 -8.35 -24.56 -4.94
CA SER A 60 -7.93 -24.87 -3.57
C SER A 60 -7.59 -23.64 -2.73
N ARG A 61 -7.36 -22.49 -3.37
CA ARG A 61 -6.75 -21.30 -2.76
C ARG A 61 -5.32 -21.53 -2.26
N GLY A 62 -4.63 -22.53 -2.81
CA GLY A 62 -3.22 -22.82 -2.49
C GLY A 62 -2.27 -21.73 -3.01
N ILE A 63 -1.38 -21.26 -2.13
CA ILE A 63 -0.42 -20.18 -2.41
C ILE A 63 1.05 -20.57 -2.15
N GLY A 64 1.28 -21.70 -1.49
CA GLY A 64 2.62 -22.10 -1.05
C GLY A 64 2.74 -23.60 -0.86
N PHE A 65 3.94 -24.11 -1.10
CA PHE A 65 4.34 -25.47 -0.78
C PHE A 65 5.79 -25.50 -0.32
N ARG A 66 6.04 -26.00 0.90
CA ARG A 66 7.38 -26.12 1.49
C ARG A 66 8.20 -24.82 1.48
N GLY A 67 7.54 -23.68 1.58
CA GLY A 67 8.17 -22.35 1.61
C GLY A 67 8.37 -21.68 0.24
N ASP A 68 8.06 -22.38 -0.85
CA ASP A 68 8.16 -21.86 -2.21
C ASP A 68 6.78 -21.73 -2.88
N LEU A 69 6.76 -21.07 -4.04
CA LEU A 69 5.57 -21.01 -4.91
C LEU A 69 5.29 -22.40 -5.49
N PRO A 70 4.04 -22.92 -5.45
CA PRO A 70 3.70 -24.27 -5.92
C PRO A 70 4.03 -24.52 -7.40
N TRP A 71 3.92 -23.48 -8.24
CA TRP A 71 4.26 -23.52 -9.66
C TRP A 71 5.75 -23.24 -9.96
N GLY A 72 6.57 -22.99 -8.93
CA GLY A 72 8.00 -22.73 -9.05
C GLY A 72 8.31 -21.57 -10.01
N ARG A 73 9.10 -21.84 -11.06
CA ARG A 73 9.50 -20.84 -12.07
C ARG A 73 8.66 -20.86 -13.35
N LYS A 74 7.53 -21.57 -13.36
CA LYS A 74 6.73 -21.79 -14.57
C LYS A 74 5.89 -20.58 -15.00
N LEU A 75 5.76 -19.54 -14.17
CA LEU A 75 4.96 -18.34 -14.46
C LEU A 75 5.81 -17.05 -14.44
N PRO A 76 6.78 -16.87 -15.35
CA PRO A 76 7.61 -15.68 -15.36
C PRO A 76 6.86 -14.37 -15.70
N ASN A 77 5.80 -14.38 -16.51
CA ASN A 77 5.03 -13.16 -16.77
C ASN A 77 4.11 -12.79 -15.60
N GLU A 78 3.59 -13.77 -14.85
CA GLU A 78 2.96 -13.53 -13.54
C GLU A 78 3.93 -12.82 -12.59
N MET A 79 5.17 -13.31 -12.48
CA MET A 79 6.19 -12.66 -11.65
C MET A 79 6.54 -11.23 -12.14
N LYS A 80 6.53 -10.98 -13.45
CA LYS A 80 6.69 -9.62 -14.01
C LYS A 80 5.49 -8.74 -13.64
N HIS A 81 4.28 -9.28 -13.69
CA HIS A 81 3.07 -8.57 -13.28
C HIS A 81 3.13 -8.21 -11.79
N PHE A 82 3.49 -9.14 -10.92
CA PHE A 82 3.73 -8.88 -9.50
C PHE A 82 4.75 -7.74 -9.30
N ALA A 83 5.89 -7.81 -10.00
CA ALA A 83 6.91 -6.76 -9.91
C ALA A 83 6.37 -5.41 -10.38
N ARG A 84 5.59 -5.36 -11.46
CA ARG A 84 4.96 -4.14 -11.98
C ARG A 84 3.99 -3.55 -10.97
N VAL A 85 2.99 -4.32 -10.53
CA VAL A 85 1.94 -3.88 -9.60
C VAL A 85 2.54 -3.34 -8.30
N THR A 86 3.57 -4.00 -7.78
CA THR A 86 4.20 -3.59 -6.52
C THR A 86 5.20 -2.45 -6.68
N THR A 87 5.64 -2.09 -7.90
CA THR A 87 6.65 -1.05 -8.11
C THR A 87 6.08 0.24 -8.69
N GLU A 88 5.11 0.16 -9.61
CA GLU A 88 4.57 1.33 -10.29
C GLU A 88 3.75 2.22 -9.34
N THR A 89 4.00 3.52 -9.43
CA THR A 89 3.29 4.59 -8.73
C THR A 89 2.68 5.54 -9.76
N LYS A 90 1.55 6.16 -9.41
CA LYS A 90 0.90 7.20 -10.22
C LYS A 90 1.62 8.54 -10.04
N GLU A 91 2.10 8.81 -8.83
CA GLU A 91 2.83 10.03 -8.50
C GLU A 91 4.33 9.84 -8.66
N ALA A 92 4.94 10.66 -9.52
CA ALA A 92 6.38 10.65 -9.72
C ALA A 92 7.14 10.96 -8.42
N GLY A 93 8.15 10.14 -8.11
CA GLY A 93 8.98 10.30 -6.91
C GLY A 93 8.44 9.58 -5.66
N LYS A 94 7.23 9.02 -5.70
CA LYS A 94 6.76 8.08 -4.66
C LYS A 94 7.19 6.65 -4.97
N LEU A 95 7.36 5.86 -3.91
CA LEU A 95 7.55 4.40 -3.98
C LEU A 95 6.29 3.69 -3.48
N ASN A 96 6.23 2.37 -3.58
CA ASN A 96 5.32 1.57 -2.76
C ASN A 96 6.10 0.87 -1.65
N SER A 97 5.45 0.55 -0.53
CA SER A 97 5.99 -0.39 0.44
C SER A 97 5.51 -1.81 0.15
N VAL A 98 6.39 -2.80 0.33
CA VAL A 98 6.06 -4.22 0.28
C VAL A 98 6.22 -4.82 1.66
N VAL A 99 5.12 -5.29 2.22
CA VAL A 99 5.07 -5.88 3.55
C VAL A 99 4.99 -7.39 3.42
N MET A 100 5.92 -8.07 4.08
CA MET A 100 6.00 -9.53 4.01
C MET A 100 6.36 -10.16 5.34
N GLY A 101 5.92 -11.40 5.56
CA GLY A 101 6.36 -12.20 6.69
C GLY A 101 7.78 -12.75 6.52
N ARG A 102 8.43 -13.09 7.63
CA ARG A 102 9.80 -13.63 7.66
C ARG A 102 10.05 -14.82 6.71
N LYS A 103 9.13 -15.79 6.63
CA LYS A 103 9.27 -16.95 5.72
C LYS A 103 9.25 -16.54 4.24
N THR A 104 8.43 -15.57 3.88
CA THR A 104 8.38 -15.01 2.51
C THR A 104 9.67 -14.26 2.20
N TRP A 105 10.21 -13.50 3.15
CA TRP A 105 11.52 -12.86 2.99
C TRP A 105 12.66 -13.86 2.78
N GLU A 106 12.62 -15.00 3.48
CA GLU A 106 13.60 -16.07 3.36
C GLU A 106 13.50 -16.86 2.05
N SER A 107 12.31 -16.95 1.44
CA SER A 107 12.11 -17.65 0.16
C SER A 107 12.50 -16.81 -1.08
N ILE A 108 12.59 -15.48 -0.92
CA ILE A 108 13.10 -14.61 -1.99
C ILE A 108 14.61 -14.86 -2.14
N PRO A 109 15.12 -15.23 -3.33
CA PRO A 109 16.55 -15.46 -3.54
C PRO A 109 17.40 -14.25 -3.16
N ASP A 110 18.58 -14.48 -2.56
CA ASP A 110 19.50 -13.44 -2.10
C ASP A 110 19.76 -12.33 -3.12
N LYS A 111 19.91 -12.69 -4.39
CA LYS A 111 20.18 -11.74 -5.48
C LYS A 111 18.99 -10.82 -5.82
N ARG A 112 17.81 -11.10 -5.28
CA ARG A 112 16.56 -10.38 -5.52
C ARG A 112 16.01 -9.70 -4.27
N ARG A 113 16.65 -9.90 -3.10
CA ARG A 113 16.31 -9.20 -1.86
C ARG A 113 17.39 -8.15 -1.52
N PRO A 114 17.01 -6.94 -1.07
CA PRO A 114 15.65 -6.43 -1.02
C PRO A 114 15.05 -6.24 -2.43
N LEU A 115 13.71 -6.23 -2.51
CA LEU A 115 13.02 -5.96 -3.76
C LEU A 115 13.30 -4.51 -4.19
N PRO A 116 13.93 -4.25 -5.35
CA PRO A 116 14.38 -2.92 -5.73
C PRO A 116 13.20 -1.97 -5.95
N ASN A 117 13.46 -0.67 -5.77
CA ASN A 117 12.51 0.43 -5.96
C ASN A 117 11.23 0.33 -5.11
N ARG A 118 11.34 -0.29 -3.93
CA ARG A 118 10.27 -0.48 -2.96
C ARG A 118 10.83 -0.37 -1.54
N VAL A 119 10.02 0.11 -0.61
CA VAL A 119 10.31 0.03 0.81
C VAL A 119 9.99 -1.40 1.27
N ASN A 120 10.98 -2.17 1.71
CA ASN A 120 10.77 -3.56 2.12
C ASN A 120 10.53 -3.61 3.63
N ILE A 121 9.38 -4.14 4.06
CA ILE A 121 9.02 -4.23 5.48
C ILE A 121 8.77 -5.70 5.83
N ILE A 122 9.51 -6.21 6.80
CA ILE A 122 9.49 -7.61 7.21
C ILE A 122 8.82 -7.71 8.58
N VAL A 123 7.68 -8.38 8.64
CA VAL A 123 6.99 -8.68 9.90
C VAL A 123 7.58 -9.97 10.48
N SER A 124 8.20 -9.85 11.66
CA SER A 124 8.89 -10.97 12.30
C SER A 124 8.99 -10.81 13.81
N ALA A 125 8.72 -11.89 14.55
CA ALA A 125 9.00 -11.95 15.99
C ALA A 125 10.47 -12.25 16.30
N THR A 126 11.23 -12.79 15.35
CA THR A 126 12.58 -13.36 15.59
C THR A 126 13.71 -12.57 14.93
N LEU A 127 13.44 -11.87 13.82
CA LEU A 127 14.43 -11.00 13.19
C LEU A 127 14.63 -9.74 14.03
N GLN A 128 15.86 -9.23 14.07
CA GLN A 128 16.19 -8.09 14.90
C GLN A 128 16.15 -6.79 14.08
N PRO A 129 15.73 -5.65 14.67
CA PRO A 129 15.73 -4.36 13.99
C PRO A 129 17.11 -3.88 13.53
N SER A 130 18.20 -4.48 14.00
CA SER A 130 19.56 -4.18 13.53
C SER A 130 19.78 -4.50 12.04
N ASP A 131 18.87 -5.25 11.42
CA ASP A 131 18.88 -5.57 9.99
C ASP A 131 18.27 -4.44 9.11
N GLN A 132 18.08 -3.24 9.69
CA GLN A 132 17.63 -2.03 8.99
C GLN A 132 18.73 -1.48 8.05
N ALA A 133 19.01 -2.20 6.96
CA ALA A 133 19.75 -1.67 5.83
C ALA A 133 18.88 -0.67 5.06
N ASN A 134 19.49 0.28 4.34
CA ASN A 134 18.77 1.31 3.57
C ASN A 134 17.58 0.74 2.77
N GLY A 135 16.35 1.03 3.22
CA GLY A 135 15.09 0.60 2.58
C GLY A 135 14.54 -0.76 3.03
N VAL A 136 15.10 -1.37 4.08
CA VAL A 136 14.60 -2.60 4.72
C VAL A 136 14.25 -2.31 6.17
N PHE A 137 13.05 -2.66 6.58
CA PHE A 137 12.57 -2.50 7.96
C PHE A 137 12.13 -3.84 8.52
N VAL A 138 12.39 -4.06 9.80
CA VAL A 138 11.87 -5.21 10.55
C VAL A 138 10.94 -4.70 11.63
N VAL A 139 9.70 -5.20 11.63
CA VAL A 139 8.62 -4.78 12.53
C VAL A 139 7.91 -6.01 13.12
N ARG A 140 7.04 -5.79 14.12
CA ARG A 140 6.38 -6.87 14.88
C ARG A 140 4.95 -7.14 14.45
N SER A 141 4.30 -6.22 13.75
CA SER A 141 2.92 -6.38 13.29
C SER A 141 2.63 -5.65 11.97
N LEU A 142 1.44 -5.87 11.41
CA LEU A 142 0.96 -5.14 10.24
C LEU A 142 0.78 -3.65 10.56
N GLU A 143 0.30 -3.31 11.77
CA GLU A 143 0.10 -1.93 12.23
C GLU A 143 1.43 -1.17 12.27
N GLU A 144 2.49 -1.76 12.82
CA GLU A 144 3.83 -1.16 12.78
C GLU A 144 4.33 -0.99 11.34
N ALA A 145 3.99 -1.92 10.42
CA ALA A 145 4.34 -1.77 9.01
C ALA A 145 3.61 -0.59 8.34
N LEU A 146 2.34 -0.35 8.72
CA LEU A 146 1.58 0.82 8.28
C LEU A 146 2.20 2.10 8.83
N GLU A 147 2.62 2.13 10.09
CA GLU A 147 3.29 3.29 10.70
C GLU A 147 4.63 3.62 10.02
N VAL A 148 5.45 2.61 9.74
CA VAL A 148 6.68 2.78 8.96
C VAL A 148 6.33 3.33 7.58
N SER A 149 5.34 2.76 6.90
CA SER A 149 4.92 3.22 5.58
C SER A 149 4.46 4.68 5.58
N ARG A 150 3.76 5.16 6.63
CA ARG A 150 3.37 6.58 6.76
C ARG A 150 4.55 7.55 6.93
N LYS A 151 5.67 7.07 7.48
CA LYS A 151 6.89 7.87 7.64
C LYS A 151 7.72 7.91 6.36
N GLU A 152 7.50 6.96 5.47
CA GLU A 152 8.15 6.87 4.16
C GLU A 152 7.30 7.58 3.08
N ASN A 153 7.94 8.06 2.02
CA ASN A 153 7.24 8.71 0.90
C ASN A 153 6.61 7.67 -0.05
N VAL A 154 5.62 6.92 0.44
CA VAL A 154 4.98 5.84 -0.33
C VAL A 154 3.56 6.18 -0.79
N GLU A 155 3.17 5.65 -1.96
CA GLU A 155 1.83 5.78 -2.53
C GLU A 155 0.87 4.71 -2.00
N ARG A 156 1.33 3.46 -1.84
CA ARG A 156 0.53 2.33 -1.36
C ARG A 156 1.34 1.39 -0.49
N VAL A 157 0.64 0.71 0.43
CA VAL A 157 1.18 -0.43 1.20
C VAL A 157 0.72 -1.73 0.55
N MET A 158 1.66 -2.54 0.08
CA MET A 158 1.39 -3.79 -0.62
C MET A 158 1.76 -4.98 0.26
N VAL A 159 0.77 -5.67 0.83
CA VAL A 159 0.98 -6.95 1.52
C VAL A 159 1.21 -8.04 0.47
N ILE A 160 2.38 -8.67 0.51
CA ILE A 160 2.80 -9.69 -0.46
C ILE A 160 2.94 -11.10 0.16
N GLY A 161 2.35 -11.27 1.35
CA GLY A 161 2.22 -12.55 2.05
C GLY A 161 3.20 -12.73 3.22
N GLY A 162 3.30 -13.90 3.84
CA GLY A 162 2.55 -15.13 3.55
C GLY A 162 1.18 -15.19 4.20
N ALA A 163 0.63 -16.40 4.36
CA ALA A 163 -0.75 -16.66 4.78
C ALA A 163 -1.20 -15.85 6.00
N GLN A 164 -0.42 -15.81 7.09
CA GLN A 164 -0.78 -15.06 8.29
C GLN A 164 -0.96 -13.56 7.99
N LEU A 165 0.00 -12.96 7.27
CA LEU A 165 -0.07 -11.54 6.96
C LEU A 165 -1.21 -11.22 5.97
N TYR A 166 -1.51 -12.13 5.04
CA TYR A 166 -2.71 -12.01 4.22
C TYR A 166 -3.98 -12.05 5.08
N GLN A 167 -4.07 -12.92 6.08
CA GLN A 167 -5.23 -12.96 6.99
C GLN A 167 -5.39 -11.66 7.77
N ASP A 168 -4.29 -11.13 8.29
CA ASP A 168 -4.28 -9.87 9.03
C ASP A 168 -4.75 -8.72 8.11
N ALA A 169 -4.23 -8.66 6.88
CA ALA A 169 -4.61 -7.65 5.90
C ALA A 169 -6.07 -7.76 5.45
N LEU A 170 -6.57 -8.96 5.15
CA LEU A 170 -7.95 -9.20 4.73
C LEU A 170 -8.97 -8.74 5.79
N LYS A 171 -8.65 -8.93 7.07
CA LYS A 171 -9.46 -8.50 8.21
C LYS A 171 -9.31 -7.01 8.53
N HIS A 172 -8.25 -6.36 8.06
CA HIS A 172 -7.98 -4.96 8.36
C HIS A 172 -9.05 -4.02 7.76
N PRO A 173 -9.56 -3.03 8.51
CA PRO A 173 -10.58 -2.09 8.00
C PRO A 173 -10.08 -1.24 6.83
N ASP A 174 -8.79 -0.86 6.84
CA ASP A 174 -8.21 0.01 5.80
C ASP A 174 -7.82 -0.73 4.51
N LEU A 175 -8.04 -2.05 4.42
CA LEU A 175 -7.77 -2.79 3.19
C LEU A 175 -8.69 -2.28 2.07
N SER A 176 -8.07 -1.71 1.04
CA SER A 176 -8.77 -1.16 -0.12
C SER A 176 -8.94 -2.16 -1.25
N THR A 177 -7.86 -2.87 -1.61
CA THR A 177 -7.76 -3.60 -2.87
C THR A 177 -6.96 -4.89 -2.70
N VAL A 178 -7.42 -5.98 -3.32
CA VAL A 178 -6.66 -7.22 -3.50
C VAL A 178 -6.40 -7.43 -4.99
N TYR A 179 -5.13 -7.46 -5.38
CA TYR A 179 -4.69 -7.90 -6.70
C TYR A 179 -4.50 -9.41 -6.65
N LEU A 180 -5.39 -10.15 -7.30
CA LEU A 180 -5.45 -11.61 -7.26
C LEU A 180 -5.13 -12.20 -8.64
N THR A 181 -4.10 -13.03 -8.72
CA THR A 181 -3.90 -13.93 -9.88
C THR A 181 -4.56 -15.28 -9.58
N ASP A 182 -5.67 -15.59 -10.26
CA ASP A 182 -6.34 -16.89 -10.21
C ASP A 182 -5.63 -17.87 -11.15
N ILE A 183 -4.91 -18.84 -10.58
CA ILE A 183 -4.22 -19.90 -11.33
C ILE A 183 -5.18 -21.08 -11.54
N ASN A 184 -5.49 -21.39 -12.80
CA ASN A 184 -6.48 -22.40 -13.18
C ASN A 184 -5.94 -23.85 -13.15
N THR A 185 -4.72 -24.04 -12.67
CA THR A 185 -4.12 -25.35 -12.40
C THR A 185 -3.96 -25.51 -10.90
N ASP A 186 -4.39 -26.65 -10.37
CA ASP A 186 -4.18 -26.97 -8.96
C ASP A 186 -2.82 -27.64 -8.77
N PHE A 187 -2.12 -27.27 -7.71
CA PHE A 187 -0.82 -27.80 -7.34
C PHE A 187 -0.88 -28.35 -5.92
N GLU A 188 0.04 -29.26 -5.58
CA GLU A 188 0.22 -29.65 -4.17
C GLU A 188 0.61 -28.41 -3.35
N CYS A 189 -0.17 -28.11 -2.32
CA CYS A 189 -0.01 -26.93 -1.47
C CYS A 189 -0.13 -27.31 0.01
N ASP A 190 0.64 -26.64 0.86
CA ASP A 190 0.53 -26.72 2.33
C ASP A 190 0.09 -25.39 2.97
N THR A 191 -0.02 -24.35 2.15
CA THR A 191 -0.33 -22.98 2.57
C THR A 191 -1.43 -22.43 1.68
N PHE A 192 -2.49 -21.88 2.30
CA PHE A 192 -3.71 -21.46 1.60
C PHE A 192 -4.10 -20.03 1.96
N LEU A 193 -4.77 -19.36 1.02
CA LEU A 193 -5.39 -18.04 1.21
C LEU A 193 -6.85 -18.21 1.63
N GLU A 194 -7.20 -17.77 2.84
CA GLU A 194 -8.61 -17.72 3.27
C GLU A 194 -9.18 -16.33 2.95
N ILE A 195 -9.91 -16.21 1.85
CA ILE A 195 -10.57 -14.98 1.43
C ILE A 195 -12.07 -15.21 1.27
N ASP A 196 -12.90 -14.36 1.88
CA ASP A 196 -14.34 -14.32 1.63
C ASP A 196 -14.62 -13.36 0.48
N GLU A 197 -14.64 -13.87 -0.75
CA GLU A 197 -14.86 -13.03 -1.95
C GLU A 197 -16.20 -12.26 -1.93
N ARG A 198 -17.17 -12.62 -1.07
CA ARG A 198 -18.42 -11.86 -0.90
C ARG A 198 -18.22 -10.48 -0.31
N GLN A 199 -17.06 -10.23 0.33
CA GLN A 199 -16.68 -8.92 0.87
C GLN A 199 -16.03 -8.02 -0.19
N PHE A 200 -15.96 -8.46 -1.44
CA PHE A 200 -15.26 -7.75 -2.50
C PHE A 200 -16.09 -7.64 -3.78
N GLN A 201 -15.76 -6.64 -4.57
CA GLN A 201 -16.27 -6.44 -5.93
C GLN A 201 -15.10 -6.34 -6.90
N GLU A 202 -15.19 -7.03 -8.05
CA GLU A 202 -14.20 -6.89 -9.11
C GLU A 202 -14.30 -5.49 -9.75
N GLU A 203 -13.19 -4.76 -9.81
CA GLU A 203 -13.13 -3.39 -10.29
C GLU A 203 -11.92 -3.14 -11.19
N ASP A 204 -12.12 -3.36 -12.49
CA ASP A 204 -11.08 -3.23 -13.50
C ASP A 204 -10.48 -1.82 -13.62
N SER A 205 -11.26 -0.78 -13.25
CA SER A 205 -10.84 0.63 -13.35
C SER A 205 -9.68 1.00 -12.42
N ILE A 206 -9.39 0.18 -11.40
CA ILE A 206 -8.30 0.45 -10.44
C ILE A 206 -6.93 0.32 -11.12
N ASP A 207 -6.77 -0.63 -12.04
CA ASP A 207 -5.55 -0.85 -12.83
C ASP A 207 -5.91 -1.20 -14.29
N PRO A 208 -6.22 -0.23 -15.15
CA PRO A 208 -6.66 -0.51 -16.52
C PRO A 208 -5.60 -1.19 -17.40
N ALA A 209 -4.36 -1.31 -16.92
CA ALA A 209 -3.25 -1.93 -17.65
C ALA A 209 -3.21 -3.45 -17.52
N PHE A 210 -4.03 -4.09 -16.68
CA PHE A 210 -4.00 -5.55 -16.55
C PHE A 210 -4.67 -6.26 -17.75
N PRO A 211 -4.09 -7.38 -18.23
CA PRO A 211 -4.76 -8.26 -19.19
C PRO A 211 -6.02 -8.88 -18.58
N ARG A 212 -7.18 -8.61 -19.18
CA ARG A 212 -8.50 -9.10 -18.71
C ARG A 212 -8.78 -10.54 -19.12
N ASP A 213 -8.17 -10.98 -20.22
CA ASP A 213 -8.35 -12.32 -20.75
C ASP A 213 -7.53 -13.36 -19.97
N ILE A 214 -7.86 -14.63 -20.19
CA ILE A 214 -7.04 -15.74 -19.68
C ILE A 214 -5.66 -15.67 -20.32
N GLN A 215 -4.63 -15.71 -19.48
CA GLN A 215 -3.24 -15.84 -19.86
C GLN A 215 -2.84 -17.31 -19.83
N GLU A 216 -1.83 -17.69 -20.62
CA GLU A 216 -1.26 -19.03 -20.60
C GLU A 216 0.27 -18.96 -20.66
N GLU A 217 0.93 -19.67 -19.74
CA GLU A 217 2.39 -19.81 -19.72
C GLU A 217 2.76 -21.24 -19.34
N ASN A 218 3.62 -21.87 -20.15
CA ASN A 218 4.11 -23.23 -19.89
C ASN A 218 2.97 -24.24 -19.61
N GLY A 219 1.84 -24.10 -20.32
CA GLY A 219 0.64 -24.94 -20.17
C GLY A 219 -0.19 -24.67 -18.91
N ILE A 220 0.11 -23.61 -18.17
CA ILE A 220 -0.66 -23.17 -17.00
C ILE A 220 -1.47 -21.94 -17.39
N GLN A 221 -2.78 -22.03 -17.25
CA GLN A 221 -3.69 -20.92 -17.48
C GLN A 221 -3.92 -20.15 -16.18
N TYR A 222 -4.04 -18.83 -16.27
CA TYR A 222 -4.36 -17.97 -15.13
C TYR A 222 -5.06 -16.68 -15.58
N ARG A 223 -5.71 -15.98 -14.65
CA ARG A 223 -6.36 -14.68 -14.90
C ARG A 223 -6.04 -13.70 -13.78
N TYR A 224 -5.74 -12.45 -14.13
CA TYR A 224 -5.61 -11.36 -13.18
C TYR A 224 -6.99 -10.79 -12.83
N ARG A 225 -7.20 -10.48 -11.55
CA ARG A 225 -8.41 -9.83 -11.02
C ARG A 225 -7.99 -8.74 -10.04
N VAL A 226 -8.77 -7.66 -10.01
CA VAL A 226 -8.60 -6.58 -9.04
C VAL A 226 -9.88 -6.48 -8.23
N LEU A 227 -9.78 -6.76 -6.94
CA LEU A 227 -10.92 -6.87 -6.04
C LEU A 227 -10.92 -5.69 -5.07
N ARG A 228 -11.91 -4.80 -5.16
CA ARG A 228 -12.12 -3.72 -4.19
C ARG A 228 -12.94 -4.25 -3.01
N LYS A 229 -12.52 -3.94 -1.78
CA LYS A 229 -13.29 -4.27 -0.58
C LYS A 229 -14.60 -3.45 -0.53
N LEU A 230 -15.70 -4.09 -0.13
CA LEU A 230 -17.04 -3.51 -0.01
C LEU A 230 -17.24 -2.71 1.28
#